data_AF-A0A8T0EHD5-F1
#
_entry.id   AF-A0A8T0EHD5-F1
#
_cell.length_a   1.000
_cell.length_b   1.000
_cell.length_c   1.000
_cell.angle_alpha   90.00
_cell.angle_beta   90.00
_cell.angle_gamma   90.00
#
_symmetry.space_group_name_H-M   'P 1'
#
loop_
_entity.id
_entity.type
_entity.pdbx_description
1 polymer ?
#
loop_
_entity_poly.entity_id
_entity_poly.type
_entity_poly.pdbx_seq_one_letter_code
_entity_poly.pdbx_strand_id
1 'polypeptide(L)'
;MKVLLQSRSVDLHNLGQIYSCQMCDYITPRKDHLQRHNLIHTGEKPFQCTICYKSFNQKCSLKVHYKIHLRDNLALQSNLT
;
A
#
# COMPACT_ATOMS: atom_id res chain seq x y z
N MET A 1 10.22 -32.58 -27.24
CA MET A 1 10.90 -31.82 -26.18
C MET A 1 10.43 -30.38 -26.24
N LYS A 2 9.54 -29.95 -25.33
CA LYS A 2 9.14 -28.54 -25.17
C LYS A 2 9.38 -28.19 -23.70
N VAL A 3 10.31 -27.27 -23.48
CA VAL A 3 10.64 -26.71 -22.17
C VAL A 3 9.52 -25.72 -21.85
N LEU A 4 8.63 -26.05 -20.90
CA LEU A 4 7.59 -25.12 -20.45
C LEU A 4 8.02 -24.53 -19.11
N LEU A 5 8.25 -23.22 -19.16
CA LEU A 5 8.51 -22.35 -18.03
C LEU A 5 7.49 -22.65 -16.91
N GLN A 6 7.97 -23.05 -15.73
CA GLN A 6 7.14 -23.27 -14.55
C GLN A 6 6.59 -21.92 -14.06
N SER A 7 5.51 -21.47 -14.68
CA SER A 7 4.61 -20.49 -14.08
C SER A 7 4.00 -21.16 -12.84
N ARG A 8 4.30 -20.66 -11.64
CA ARG A 8 3.65 -21.09 -10.40
C ARG A 8 2.16 -20.78 -10.47
N SER A 9 1.39 -21.70 -11.04
CA SER A 9 -0.06 -21.79 -10.85
C SER A 9 -0.28 -22.26 -9.42
N VAL A 10 -0.53 -21.34 -8.48
CA VAL A 10 -0.98 -21.74 -7.15
C VAL A 10 -2.38 -22.32 -7.31
N ASP A 11 -2.54 -23.60 -7.00
CA ASP A 11 -3.82 -24.31 -7.09
C ASP A 11 -4.92 -23.58 -6.30
N LEU A 12 -5.87 -22.98 -7.00
CA LEU A 12 -6.89 -22.07 -6.45
C LEU A 12 -8.03 -22.80 -5.69
N HIS A 13 -7.99 -24.12 -5.57
CA HIS A 13 -9.13 -24.95 -5.17
C HIS A 13 -9.01 -25.63 -3.79
N ASN A 14 -8.04 -25.28 -2.93
CA ASN A 14 -8.01 -25.87 -1.59
C ASN A 14 -7.51 -24.93 -0.48
N LEU A 15 -8.37 -24.72 0.52
CA LEU A 15 -8.16 -24.16 1.87
C LEU A 15 -8.15 -22.63 2.05
N GLY A 16 -9.32 -22.07 2.41
CA GLY A 16 -9.49 -20.72 2.95
C GLY A 16 -10.14 -19.74 1.97
N GLN A 17 -10.89 -18.76 2.50
CA GLN A 17 -11.51 -17.72 1.68
C GLN A 17 -10.42 -16.85 1.04
N ILE A 18 -10.10 -17.12 -0.24
CA ILE A 18 -9.22 -16.30 -1.07
C ILE A 18 -10.04 -15.14 -1.65
N TYR A 19 -9.44 -13.94 -1.71
CA TYR A 19 -10.04 -12.71 -2.21
C TYR A 19 -9.36 -12.30 -3.52
N SER A 20 -10.14 -12.14 -4.59
CA SER A 20 -9.66 -11.71 -5.91
C SER A 20 -10.08 -10.28 -6.24
N CYS A 21 -9.24 -9.56 -6.97
CA CYS A 21 -9.60 -8.28 -7.56
C CYS A 21 -10.45 -8.50 -8.82
N GLN A 22 -11.42 -7.62 -9.04
CA GLN A 22 -12.29 -7.66 -10.21
C GLN A 22 -11.73 -6.87 -11.40
N MET A 23 -10.69 -6.05 -11.17
CA MET A 23 -10.11 -5.14 -12.18
C MET A 23 -8.76 -5.64 -12.72
N CYS A 24 -8.15 -6.66 -12.09
CA CYS A 24 -6.88 -7.26 -12.50
C CYS A 24 -6.69 -8.65 -11.86
N ASP A 25 -5.61 -9.34 -12.23
CA ASP A 25 -5.31 -10.72 -11.77
C ASP A 25 -4.76 -10.79 -10.33
N TYR A 26 -4.90 -9.73 -9.53
CA TYR A 26 -4.42 -9.72 -8.16
C TYR A 26 -5.30 -10.59 -7.25
N ILE A 27 -4.65 -11.50 -6.52
CA ILE A 27 -5.28 -12.39 -5.54
C ILE A 27 -4.57 -12.30 -4.19
N THR A 28 -5.32 -12.46 -3.11
CA THR A 28 -4.76 -12.44 -1.76
C THR A 28 -5.62 -13.26 -0.79
N PRO A 29 -5.02 -13.93 0.22
CA PRO A 29 -5.80 -14.62 1.26
C PRO A 29 -6.40 -13.65 2.29
N ARG A 30 -6.11 -12.35 2.20
CA ARG A 30 -6.49 -11.34 3.21
C ARG A 30 -7.46 -10.30 2.64
N LYS A 31 -8.64 -10.15 3.26
CA LYS A 31 -9.64 -9.16 2.83
C LYS A 31 -9.13 -7.72 2.87
N ASP A 32 -8.42 -7.35 3.94
CA ASP A 32 -7.84 -6.00 4.12
C ASP A 32 -6.77 -5.69 3.06
N HIS A 33 -6.06 -6.71 2.57
CA HIS A 33 -5.15 -6.57 1.45
C HIS A 33 -5.88 -6.26 0.15
N LEU A 34 -6.97 -6.96 -0.14
CA LEU A 34 -7.77 -6.68 -1.31
C LEU A 34 -8.39 -5.28 -1.25
N GLN A 35 -8.92 -4.89 -0.08
CA GLN A 35 -9.47 -3.54 0.13
C GLN A 35 -8.42 -2.45 -0.13
N ARG A 36 -7.21 -2.60 0.43
CA ARG A 36 -6.10 -1.68 0.17
C ARG A 36 -5.66 -1.71 -1.29
N HIS A 37 -5.61 -2.90 -1.89
CA HIS A 37 -5.27 -3.04 -3.31
C HIS A 37 -6.24 -2.25 -4.18
N ASN A 38 -7.54 -2.30 -3.90
CA ASN A 38 -8.55 -1.57 -4.68
C ASN A 38 -8.33 -0.04 -4.71
N LEU A 39 -7.62 0.54 -3.73
CA LEU A 39 -7.24 1.96 -3.73
C LEU A 39 -6.32 2.34 -4.91
N ILE A 40 -5.62 1.38 -5.51
CA ILE A 40 -4.81 1.65 -6.71
C ILE A 40 -5.70 1.94 -7.93
N HIS A 41 -6.87 1.30 -7.99
CA HIS A 41 -7.81 1.44 -9.10
C HIS A 41 -8.67 2.69 -8.95
N THR A 42 -9.10 2.99 -7.71
CA THR A 42 -9.89 4.21 -7.44
C THR A 42 -9.01 5.46 -7.35
N GLY A 43 -7.72 5.31 -7.08
CA GLY A 43 -6.80 6.42 -6.82
C GLY A 43 -7.02 7.09 -5.47
N GLU A 44 -7.93 6.58 -4.64
CA GLU A 44 -8.20 7.12 -3.31
C GLU A 44 -6.96 7.05 -2.40
N LYS A 45 -6.77 8.11 -1.62
CA LYS A 45 -5.65 8.23 -0.67
C LYS A 45 -6.19 8.68 0.68
N PRO A 46 -6.75 7.76 1.49
CA PRO A 46 -7.47 8.10 2.72
C PRO A 46 -6.59 8.74 3.81
N PHE A 47 -5.28 8.58 3.74
CA PHE A 47 -4.37 9.00 4.79
C PHE A 47 -3.68 10.30 4.40
N GLN A 48 -4.21 11.42 4.91
CA GLN A 48 -3.67 12.75 4.64
C GLN A 48 -2.69 13.20 5.74
N CYS A 49 -1.57 13.79 5.32
CA CYS A 49 -0.68 14.51 6.23
C CYS A 49 -1.34 15.82 6.66
N THR A 50 -1.42 16.06 7.96
CA THR A 50 -1.98 17.30 8.52
C THR A 50 -1.05 18.51 8.42
N ILE A 51 0.22 18.31 8.08
CA ILE A 51 1.23 19.38 7.98
C ILE A 51 1.30 19.93 6.55
N CYS A 52 1.44 19.05 5.54
CA CYS A 52 1.59 19.44 4.14
C CYS A 52 0.43 19.00 3.24
N TYR A 53 -0.64 18.44 3.80
CA TYR A 53 -1.84 17.99 3.09
C TYR A 53 -1.63 16.91 2.02
N LYS A 54 -0.42 16.32 1.94
CA LYS A 54 -0.11 15.20 1.04
C LYS A 54 -0.82 13.94 1.50
N SER A 55 -1.51 13.28 0.56
CA SER A 55 -2.27 12.05 0.84
C SER A 55 -1.54 10.78 0.41
N PHE A 56 -1.81 9.69 1.12
CA PHE A 56 -1.24 8.36 0.94
C PHE A 56 -2.34 7.29 0.94
N ASN A 57 -2.10 6.19 0.23
CA ASN A 57 -2.99 5.01 0.23
C ASN A 57 -2.73 4.06 1.41
N GLN A 58 -1.68 4.31 2.21
CA GLN A 58 -1.30 3.48 3.35
C GLN A 58 -0.89 4.31 4.57
N LYS A 59 -1.33 3.87 5.76
CA LYS A 59 -0.98 4.47 7.05
C LYS A 59 0.53 4.42 7.34
N CYS A 60 1.21 3.33 7.00
CA CYS A 60 2.66 3.21 7.20
C CYS A 60 3.45 4.21 6.35
N SER A 61 3.01 4.45 5.10
CA SER A 61 3.60 5.46 4.23
C SER A 61 3.44 6.87 4.82
N LEU A 62 2.26 7.21 5.33
CA LEU A 62 2.05 8.47 6.05
C LEU A 62 2.96 8.58 7.29
N LYS A 63 3.07 7.51 8.09
CA LYS A 63 3.94 7.48 9.29
C LYS A 63 5.42 7.71 8.95
N VAL A 64 5.92 7.10 7.87
CA VAL A 64 7.29 7.32 7.39
C VAL A 64 7.44 8.75 6.89
N HIS A 65 6.46 9.27 6.15
CA HIS A 65 6.46 10.64 5.69
C HIS A 65 6.48 11.66 6.85
N TYR A 66 5.76 11.46 7.95
CA TYR A 66 5.83 12.38 9.10
C TYR A 66 7.25 12.62 9.64
N LYS A 67 8.17 11.67 9.44
CA LYS A 67 9.57 11.84 9.83
C LYS A 67 10.29 12.96 9.07
N ILE A 68 9.85 13.31 7.86
CA ILE A 68 10.43 14.45 7.14
C ILE A 68 10.10 15.76 7.86
N HIS A 69 8.86 15.93 8.31
CA HIS A 69 8.43 17.13 9.01
C HIS A 69 9.03 17.28 10.40
N LEU A 70 9.39 16.17 11.05
CA LEU A 70 10.14 16.21 12.30
C LEU A 70 11.56 16.78 12.08
N ARG A 71 12.22 16.41 10.98
CA ARG A 71 13.53 16.98 10.61
C ARG A 71 13.41 18.47 10.26
N ASP A 72 12.39 18.82 9.48
CA ASP A 72 12.16 20.20 9.06
C ASP A 72 11.76 21.10 10.26
N ASN A 73 10.99 20.58 11.23
CA ASN A 73 10.64 21.30 12.46
C ASN A 73 11.86 21.50 13.37
N LEU A 74 12.74 20.50 13.51
CA LEU A 74 13.98 20.62 14.30
C LEU A 74 14.91 21.70 13.71
N ALA A 75 14.99 21.80 12.37
CA ALA A 75 15.76 22.85 11.69
C ALA A 75 15.18 24.26 11.88
N LEU A 76 13.86 24.40 12.05
CA LEU A 76 13.24 25.70 12.37
C LEU A 76 13.46 26.08 13.84
N GLN A 77 13.52 25.11 14.77
CA GLN A 77 13.79 25.37 16.18
C GLN A 77 15.24 25.79 16.46
N SER A 78 16.22 25.32 15.67
CA SER A 78 17.63 25.75 15.79
C SER A 78 17.93 27.13 15.21
N ASN A 79 17.00 27.73 14.46
CA ASN A 79 17.11 29.10 13.94
C ASN A 79 16.41 30.13 14.85
N LEU A 80 15.93 29.70 16.02
CA LEU A 80 15.30 30.52 17.06
C LEU A 80 16.13 30.53 18.37
N THR A 81 17.39 30.08 18.32
CA THR A 81 18.40 30.20 19.38
C THR A 81 19.61 30.94 18.83
#